data_AF-A0A5N3ZZ17-F1
#
_entry.id   AF-A0A5N3ZZ17-F1
#
_cell.length_a   1.000
_cell.length_b   1.000
_cell.length_c   1.000
_cell.angle_alpha   90.00
_cell.angle_beta   90.00
_cell.angle_gamma   90.00
#
_symmetry.space_group_name_H-M   'P 1'
#
loop_
_entity.id
_entity.type
_entity.pdbx_description
1 polymer ?
#
loop_
_entity_poly.entity_id
_entity_poly.type
_entity_poly.pdbx_seq_one_letter_code
_entity_poly.pdbx_strand_id
1 'polypeptide(L)'
;YSSLGYALQHNLLNLPGNCPLPGMQKEVPFVILADATFTLKKNIMKPFPFRNLFYEKKVFNYRLSRGRRVVENAFGILANRFRVFRTTIDLTHDKVKKII
;
A
#
# COMPACT_ATOMS: atom_id res chain seq x y z
N TYR A 1 4.91 -8.50 -15.41
CA TYR A 1 4.13 -7.60 -14.54
C TYR A 1 3.60 -8.40 -13.37
N SER A 2 3.66 -7.88 -12.14
CA SER A 2 3.05 -8.57 -10.99
C SER A 2 1.52 -8.60 -11.15
N SER A 3 0.86 -9.64 -10.64
CA SER A 3 -0.60 -9.76 -10.65
C SER A 3 -1.29 -8.57 -9.99
N LEU A 4 -0.73 -8.08 -8.87
CA LEU A 4 -1.18 -6.88 -8.19
C LEU A 4 -1.07 -5.62 -9.08
N GLY A 5 0.05 -5.45 -9.77
CA GLY A 5 0.28 -4.30 -10.64
C GLY A 5 -0.71 -4.28 -11.81
N TYR A 6 -0.98 -5.45 -12.41
CA TYR A 6 -1.99 -5.62 -13.45
C TYR A 6 -3.39 -5.30 -12.92
N ALA A 7 -3.79 -5.90 -11.80
CA ALA A 7 -5.10 -5.66 -11.19
C ALA A 7 -5.33 -4.19 -10.84
N LEU A 8 -4.30 -3.50 -10.33
CA LEU A 8 -4.38 -2.07 -10.03
C LEU A 8 -4.53 -1.22 -11.31
N GLN A 9 -3.84 -1.56 -12.40
CA GLN A 9 -3.94 -0.83 -13.67
C GLN A 9 -5.30 -1.01 -14.34
N HIS A 10 -5.92 -2.17 -14.19
CA HIS A 10 -7.20 -2.52 -14.80
C HIS A 10 -8.40 -2.31 -13.85
N ASN A 11 -8.21 -1.62 -12.71
CA ASN A 11 -9.25 -1.39 -11.68
C ASN A 11 -9.93 -2.67 -11.16
N LEU A 12 -9.21 -3.80 -11.14
CA LEU A 12 -9.73 -5.09 -10.70
C LEU A 12 -9.66 -5.28 -9.17
N LEU A 13 -9.07 -4.32 -8.45
CA LEU A 13 -8.93 -4.38 -6.98
C LEU A 13 -10.17 -3.90 -6.21
N ASN A 14 -11.26 -3.52 -6.92
CA ASN A 14 -12.49 -3.00 -6.33
C ASN A 14 -12.23 -1.90 -5.29
N LEU A 15 -11.28 -1.00 -5.57
CA LEU A 15 -10.99 0.14 -4.71
C LEU A 15 -12.25 1.02 -4.61
N PRO A 16 -12.50 1.65 -3.45
CA PRO A 16 -13.61 2.58 -3.32
C PRO A 16 -13.50 3.72 -4.34
N GLY A 17 -14.65 4.25 -4.74
CA GLY A 17 -14.72 5.44 -5.58
C GLY A 17 -14.01 6.64 -4.94
N ASN A 18 -13.73 7.66 -5.74
CA ASN A 18 -13.14 8.89 -5.20
C ASN A 18 -14.09 9.50 -4.16
N CYS A 19 -13.53 10.09 -3.12
CA CYS A 19 -14.29 10.72 -2.05
C CYS A 19 -13.58 12.00 -1.59
N PRO A 20 -14.30 13.07 -1.23
CA PRO A 20 -13.69 14.25 -0.64
C PRO A 20 -13.02 13.93 0.71
N LEU A 21 -11.91 14.59 0.99
CA LEU A 21 -11.34 14.60 2.34
C LEU A 21 -12.19 15.49 3.25
N PRO A 22 -12.16 15.28 4.59
CA PRO A 22 -12.84 16.16 5.53
C PRO A 22 -12.47 17.63 5.30
N GLY A 23 -13.47 18.48 5.04
CA GLY A 23 -13.27 19.90 4.77
C GLY A 23 -12.89 20.26 3.33
N MET A 24 -12.88 19.30 2.39
CA MET A 24 -12.62 19.55 0.97
C MET A 24 -13.85 19.22 0.12
N GLN A 25 -14.07 20.00 -0.96
CA GLN A 25 -15.10 19.71 -1.97
C GLN A 25 -14.56 18.82 -3.10
N LYS A 26 -13.25 18.84 -3.33
CA LYS A 26 -12.62 18.09 -4.42
C LYS A 26 -12.46 16.63 -4.03
N GLU A 27 -13.02 15.74 -4.83
CA GLU A 27 -12.84 14.30 -4.68
C GLU A 27 -11.39 13.89 -4.92
N VAL A 28 -10.88 12.97 -4.09
CA VAL A 28 -9.56 12.36 -4.26
C VAL A 28 -9.66 10.84 -4.29
N PRO A 29 -8.78 10.16 -5.04
CA PRO A 29 -8.77 8.71 -5.09
C PRO A 29 -8.23 8.11 -3.78
N PHE A 30 -8.66 6.89 -3.48
CA PHE A 30 -7.97 6.04 -2.50
C PHE A 30 -6.63 5.56 -3.08
N VAL A 31 -5.58 5.63 -2.27
CA VAL A 31 -4.20 5.37 -2.71
C VAL A 31 -3.50 4.33 -1.84
N ILE A 32 -2.67 3.51 -2.47
CA ILE A 32 -1.71 2.63 -1.81
C ILE A 32 -0.45 3.46 -1.50
N LEU A 33 0.03 3.38 -0.26
CA LEU A 33 1.27 4.01 0.16
C LEU A 33 2.45 3.15 -0.28
N ALA A 34 3.27 3.67 -1.19
CA ALA A 34 4.41 2.97 -1.77
C ALA A 34 5.74 3.60 -1.36
N ASP A 35 6.82 2.82 -1.53
CA ASP A 35 8.18 3.32 -1.36
C ASP A 35 8.64 4.19 -2.55
N ALA A 36 9.85 4.72 -2.46
CA ALA A 36 10.40 5.65 -3.45
C ALA A 36 10.69 5.01 -4.82
N THR A 37 10.79 3.68 -4.89
CA THR A 37 11.11 2.91 -6.11
C THR A 37 9.92 2.78 -7.05
N PHE A 38 8.69 2.88 -6.52
CA PHE A 38 7.48 2.85 -7.34
C PHE A 38 7.26 4.15 -8.11
N THR A 39 6.55 4.08 -9.24
CA THR A 39 6.09 5.26 -9.98
C THR A 39 4.81 5.81 -9.36
N LEU A 40 4.68 7.14 -9.31
CA LEU A 40 3.44 7.80 -8.89
C LEU A 40 2.32 7.46 -9.88
N LYS A 41 1.17 7.00 -9.39
CA LYS A 41 -0.02 6.69 -10.20
C LYS A 41 -1.28 7.20 -9.49
N LYS A 42 -2.43 7.19 -10.17
CA LYS A 42 -3.73 7.62 -9.58
C LYS A 42 -3.98 7.00 -8.19
N ASN A 43 -3.72 5.70 -8.05
CA ASN A 43 -3.95 4.93 -6.82
C ASN A 43 -2.64 4.52 -6.13
N ILE A 44 -1.50 5.15 -6.45
CA ILE A 44 -0.20 4.91 -5.78
C ILE A 44 0.39 6.24 -5.37
N MET A 45 0.59 6.42 -4.07
CA MET A 45 1.25 7.58 -3.50
C MET A 45 2.66 7.21 -3.03
N LYS A 46 3.66 8.00 -3.41
CA LYS A 46 5.06 7.76 -3.06
C LYS A 46 5.70 9.00 -2.42
N PRO A 47 6.81 8.86 -1.66
CA PRO A 47 7.48 10.01 -1.09
C PRO A 47 8.08 10.90 -2.18
N PHE A 48 8.14 12.20 -1.91
CA PHE A 48 8.95 13.13 -2.69
C PHE A 48 10.44 12.72 -2.62
N PRO A 49 11.21 12.90 -3.71
CA PRO A 49 12.65 12.68 -3.69
C PRO A 49 13.33 13.48 -2.57
N PHE A 50 14.36 12.91 -1.95
CA PHE A 50 15.04 13.54 -0.81
C PHE A 50 15.92 14.75 -1.17
N ARG A 51 16.05 15.09 -2.46
CA ARG A 51 16.76 16.28 -2.94
C ARG A 51 15.83 17.50 -2.92
N ASN A 52 16.32 18.62 -2.40
CA ASN A 52 15.59 19.90 -2.35
C ASN A 52 14.20 19.81 -1.70
N LEU A 53 14.12 19.13 -0.56
CA LEU A 53 12.89 19.00 0.21
C LEU A 53 12.55 20.31 0.93
N PHE A 54 11.61 21.06 0.36
CA PHE A 54 10.93 22.16 1.08
C PHE A 54 10.13 21.62 2.27
N TYR A 55 9.83 22.49 3.25
CA TYR A 55 9.20 22.12 4.51
C TYR A 55 7.93 21.27 4.33
N GLU A 56 7.04 21.67 3.44
CA GLU A 56 5.79 20.94 3.16
C GLU A 56 6.03 19.52 2.64
N LYS A 57 7.03 19.33 1.77
CA LYS A 57 7.41 18.01 1.26
C LYS A 57 8.01 17.13 2.35
N LYS A 58 8.74 17.72 3.32
CA LYS A 58 9.22 16.99 4.51
C LYS A 58 8.06 16.53 5.37
N VAL A 59 7.08 17.40 5.63
CA VAL A 59 5.87 17.07 6.39
C VAL A 59 5.09 15.97 5.69
N PHE A 60 4.91 16.05 4.36
CA PHE A 60 4.27 15.01 3.57
C PHE A 60 5.02 13.67 3.68
N ASN A 61 6.33 13.64 3.42
CA ASN A 61 7.13 12.42 3.50
C ASN A 61 7.11 11.78 4.90
N TYR A 62 7.11 12.62 5.95
CA TYR A 62 6.95 12.17 7.33
C TYR A 62 5.59 11.50 7.55
N ARG A 63 4.49 12.14 7.12
CA ARG A 63 3.12 11.58 7.25
C ARG A 63 2.96 10.29 6.47
N LEU A 64 3.46 10.24 5.23
CA LEU A 64 3.47 9.03 4.41
C LEU A 64 4.22 7.89 5.11
N SER A 65 5.37 8.18 5.71
CA SER A 65 6.17 7.19 6.45
C SER A 65 5.53 6.78 7.78
N ARG A 66 4.76 7.65 8.43
CA ARG A 66 3.93 7.27 9.59
C ARG A 66 2.85 6.27 9.18
N GLY A 67 2.16 6.51 8.07
CA GLY A 67 1.16 5.58 7.54
C GLY A 67 1.74 4.20 7.24
N ARG A 68 2.88 4.15 6.52
CA ARG A 68 3.57 2.88 6.23
C ARG A 68 3.99 2.12 7.49
N ARG A 69 4.54 2.81 8.49
CA ARG A 69 4.93 2.19 9.77
C ARG A 69 3.77 1.49 10.49
N VAL A 70 2.55 2.03 10.42
CA VAL A 70 1.38 1.36 11.02
C VAL A 70 1.12 0.02 10.34
N VAL A 71 1.16 0.00 9.01
CA VAL A 71 0.96 -1.21 8.20
C VAL A 71 2.07 -2.23 8.45
N GLU A 72 3.33 -1.79 8.41
CA GLU A 72 4.51 -2.63 8.67
C GLU A 72 4.47 -3.24 10.07
N ASN A 73 4.11 -2.46 11.10
CA ASN A 73 3.97 -2.96 12.47
C ASN A 73 2.85 -3.99 12.59
N ALA A 74 1.70 -3.75 11.95
CA ALA A 74 0.60 -4.72 11.95
C ALA A 74 1.03 -6.05 11.32
N PHE A 75 1.68 -6.01 10.16
CA PHE A 75 2.23 -7.21 9.53
C PHE A 75 3.32 -7.87 10.37
N GLY A 76 4.18 -7.09 11.05
CA GLY A 76 5.19 -7.60 11.97
C GLY A 76 4.58 -8.38 13.14
N ILE A 77 3.50 -7.86 13.75
CA ILE A 77 2.74 -8.53 14.80
C ILE A 77 2.11 -9.82 14.27
N LEU A 78 1.45 -9.75 13.12
CA LEU A 78 0.84 -10.93 12.49
C LEU A 78 1.88 -12.01 12.20
N ALA A 79 3.03 -11.65 11.63
CA ALA A 79 4.10 -12.59 11.33
C ALA A 79 4.79 -13.15 12.58
N ASN A 80 4.84 -12.38 13.67
CA ASN A 80 5.38 -12.87 14.93
C ASN A 80 4.42 -13.85 15.62
N ARG A 81 3.11 -13.57 15.57
CA ARG A 81 2.08 -14.42 16.16
C ARG A 81 1.85 -15.69 15.34
N PHE A 82 1.82 -15.56 14.02
CA PHE A 82 1.57 -16.66 13.10
C PHE A 82 2.81 -16.88 12.24
N ARG A 83 3.63 -17.86 12.64
CA ARG A 83 4.88 -18.23 11.94
C ARG A 83 4.67 -18.55 10.46
N VAL A 84 3.45 -18.93 10.06
CA VAL A 84 3.08 -19.18 8.66
C VAL A 84 3.37 -18.00 7.73
N PHE A 85 3.31 -16.75 8.22
CA PHE A 85 3.66 -15.57 7.40
C PHE A 85 5.16 -15.34 7.26
N ARG A 86 6.02 -16.08 7.98
CA ARG A 86 7.49 -15.96 7.89
C ARG A 86 8.11 -16.94 6.90
N THR A 87 7.35 -17.93 6.45
CA THR A 87 7.82 -19.00 5.56
C THR A 87 6.97 -19.02 4.31
N THR A 88 7.56 -19.31 3.15
CA THR A 88 6.79 -19.71 1.98
C THR A 88 5.92 -20.91 2.36
N ILE A 89 4.61 -20.78 2.15
CA ILE A 89 3.67 -21.86 2.41
C ILE A 89 3.88 -22.88 1.30
N ASP A 90 4.59 -23.95 1.61
CA ASP A 90 4.90 -25.04 0.67
C ASP A 90 3.67 -25.97 0.55
N LEU A 91 2.60 -25.45 -0.03
CA LEU A 91 1.36 -26.18 -0.30
C LEU A 91 1.16 -26.31 -1.81
N THR A 92 0.98 -27.54 -2.26
CA THR A 92 0.51 -27.84 -3.61
C THR A 92 -0.90 -27.26 -3.83
N HIS A 93 -1.16 -26.83 -5.06
CA HIS A 93 -2.35 -26.03 -5.45
C HIS A 93 -3.69 -26.65 -5.00
N ASP A 94 -3.79 -27.98 -4.98
CA ASP A 94 -4.99 -28.72 -4.54
C ASP A 94 -5.30 -28.58 -3.04
N LYS A 95 -4.28 -28.39 -2.19
CA LYS A 95 -4.47 -28.30 -0.74
C LYS A 95 -4.86 -26.89 -0.28
N VAL A 96 -4.44 -25.86 -1.03
CA VAL A 96 -4.74 -24.45 -0.68
C VAL A 96 -6.24 -24.15 -0.77
N LYS A 97 -6.96 -24.75 -1.73
CA LYS A 97 -8.41 -24.56 -1.91
C LYS A 97 -9.27 -25.08 -0.75
N LYS A 98 -8.75 -25.97 0.11
CA LYS A 98 -9.49 -26.54 1.25
C LYS A 98 -9.31 -25.76 2.56
N ILE A 99 -8.35 -24.84 2.60
CA ILE A 99 -7.98 -24.11 3.84
C ILE A 99 -8.63 -22.71 3.89
N ILE A 100 -9.20 -22.24 2.77
CA ILE A 100 -9.92 -20.96 2.66
C ILE A 100 -11.42 -21.22 2.63
#